data_AF-A0A7S4IBD1-F1
#
_entry.id   AF-A0A7S4IBD1-F1
#
_cell.length_a   1.000
_cell.length_b   1.000
_cell.length_c   1.000
_cell.angle_alpha   90.00
_cell.angle_beta   90.00
_cell.angle_gamma   90.00
#
_symmetry.space_group_name_H-M   'P 1'
#
loop_
_entity.id
_entity.type
_entity.pdbx_description
1 polymer ?
#
loop_
_entity_poly.entity_id
_entity_poly.type
_entity_poly.pdbx_seq_one_letter_code
_entity_poly.pdbx_strand_id
1 'polypeptide(L)'
;MPDDNDDIDELEEFEQWKLRELRRVKRERDEAEAEAKAAAELERRRNLTDAERKKEDEEFEKQRVGYGEDKEKWKFLQKYYHKGAYFQDEDETGNNKLGPVMAQDFGKATGKDSIGDKSHMPTVMQVKNFGMRSQVKWTHLIAEDTSSKDALWASNQSLHSKANSKLAGNKGALTFERPSGKRKK
;
A
#
# COMPACT_ATOMS: atom_id res chain seq x y z
N MET A 1 -4.41 35.89 -42.85
CA MET A 1 -3.26 35.79 -41.93
C MET A 1 -3.62 36.58 -40.70
N PRO A 2 -3.32 36.09 -39.48
CA PRO A 2 -3.29 36.96 -38.31
C PRO A 2 -2.38 38.16 -38.59
N ASP A 3 -2.75 39.33 -38.09
CA ASP A 3 -2.02 40.59 -38.29
C ASP A 3 -0.90 40.68 -37.23
N ASP A 4 0.35 40.47 -37.66
CA ASP A 4 1.56 40.43 -36.81
C ASP A 4 2.21 41.83 -36.70
N ASN A 5 1.41 42.89 -36.64
CA ASN A 5 1.93 44.27 -36.64
C ASN A 5 2.28 44.72 -35.21
N ASP A 6 3.50 44.38 -34.78
CA ASP A 6 4.08 44.66 -33.43
C ASP A 6 4.31 46.17 -33.14
N ASP A 7 4.14 47.06 -34.14
CA ASP A 7 4.51 48.48 -34.04
C ASP A 7 3.37 49.41 -33.55
N ILE A 8 2.18 48.87 -33.27
CA ILE A 8 1.00 49.71 -32.93
C ILE A 8 0.99 50.12 -31.45
N ASP A 9 1.57 49.32 -30.54
CA ASP A 9 1.60 49.62 -29.10
C ASP A 9 2.88 49.10 -28.39
N GLU A 10 4.05 49.56 -28.87
CA GLU A 10 5.37 49.21 -28.32
C GLU A 10 5.48 49.39 -26.79
N LEU A 11 4.76 50.39 -26.23
CA LEU A 11 4.76 50.68 -24.80
C LEU A 11 3.98 49.61 -24.02
N GLU A 12 2.78 49.25 -24.47
CA GLU A 12 2.02 48.18 -23.82
C GLU A 12 2.77 46.84 -23.91
N GLU A 13 3.38 46.53 -25.06
CA GLU A 13 4.17 45.31 -25.24
C GLU A 13 5.40 45.27 -24.31
N PHE A 14 6.10 46.40 -24.14
CA PHE A 14 7.21 46.51 -23.21
C PHE A 14 6.76 46.34 -21.75
N GLU A 15 5.61 46.90 -21.37
CA GLU A 15 5.03 46.69 -20.05
C GLU A 15 4.62 45.24 -19.82
N GLN A 16 3.98 44.61 -20.80
CA GLN A 16 3.62 43.19 -20.75
C GLN A 16 4.86 42.29 -20.70
N TRP A 17 5.92 42.61 -21.45
CA TRP A 17 7.22 41.96 -21.34
C TRP A 17 7.80 42.11 -19.94
N LYS A 18 7.82 43.32 -19.39
CA LYS A 18 8.30 43.60 -18.02
C LYS A 18 7.49 42.81 -16.98
N LEU A 19 6.18 42.71 -17.13
CA LEU A 19 5.32 41.90 -16.25
C LEU A 19 5.60 40.40 -16.37
N ARG A 20 5.92 39.89 -17.56
CA ARG A 20 6.34 38.49 -17.75
C ARG A 20 7.71 38.26 -17.10
N GLU A 21 8.63 39.20 -17.25
CA GLU A 21 9.97 39.11 -16.69
C GLU A 21 9.96 39.19 -15.16
N LEU A 22 9.20 40.13 -14.59
CA LEU A 22 8.96 40.20 -13.15
C LEU A 22 8.31 38.93 -12.60
N ARG A 23 7.40 38.29 -13.35
CA ARG A 23 6.82 36.99 -12.97
C ARG A 23 7.86 35.86 -12.96
N ARG A 24 8.81 35.85 -13.90
CA ARG A 24 9.91 34.86 -13.91
C ARG A 24 10.82 35.04 -12.69
N VAL A 25 11.30 36.27 -12.46
CA VAL A 25 12.14 36.60 -11.31
C VAL A 25 11.41 36.28 -10.00
N LYS A 26 10.12 36.59 -9.91
CA LYS A 26 9.30 36.24 -8.75
C LYS A 26 9.25 34.73 -8.54
N ARG A 27 8.99 33.93 -9.59
CA ARG A 27 8.96 32.47 -9.48
C ARG A 27 10.29 31.90 -8.96
N GLU A 28 11.42 32.36 -9.48
CA GLU A 28 12.75 31.92 -9.02
C GLU A 28 12.98 32.27 -7.54
N ARG A 29 12.56 33.47 -7.12
CA ARG A 29 12.62 33.89 -5.72
C ARG A 29 11.70 33.05 -4.83
N ASP A 30 10.46 32.83 -5.27
CA ASP A 30 9.46 32.05 -4.53
C ASP A 30 9.91 30.58 -4.38
N GLU A 31 10.55 30.00 -5.40
CA GLU A 31 11.14 28.66 -5.36
C GLU A 31 12.29 28.59 -4.32
N ALA A 32 13.21 29.56 -4.34
CA ALA A 32 14.30 29.63 -3.36
C ALA A 32 13.78 29.86 -1.92
N GLU A 33 12.75 30.68 -1.75
CA GLU A 33 12.11 30.91 -0.45
C GLU A 33 11.37 29.64 0.04
N ALA A 34 10.72 28.90 -0.86
CA ALA A 34 10.08 27.63 -0.54
C ALA A 34 11.08 26.56 -0.09
N GLU A 35 12.24 26.45 -0.75
CA GLU A 35 13.32 25.57 -0.34
C GLU A 35 13.89 25.94 1.03
N ALA A 36 14.14 27.23 1.27
CA ALA A 36 14.61 27.73 2.56
C ALA A 36 13.59 27.47 3.69
N LYS A 37 12.30 27.67 3.42
CA LYS A 37 11.21 27.39 4.36
C LYS A 37 11.09 25.89 4.66
N ALA A 38 11.23 25.04 3.65
CA ALA A 38 11.21 23.59 3.83
C ALA A 38 12.39 23.11 4.68
N ALA A 39 13.59 23.66 4.47
CA ALA A 39 14.77 23.37 5.29
C ALA A 39 14.58 23.82 6.75
N ALA A 40 14.05 25.03 6.97
CA ALA A 40 13.76 25.55 8.30
C ALA A 40 12.69 24.73 9.05
N GLU A 41 11.64 24.27 8.35
CA GLU A 41 10.60 23.41 8.93
C GLU A 41 11.15 22.03 9.30
N LEU A 42 12.04 21.48 8.48
CA LEU A 42 12.71 20.21 8.78
C LEU A 42 13.58 20.33 10.03
N GLU A 43 14.31 21.43 10.19
CA GLU A 43 15.07 21.72 11.41
C GLU A 43 14.16 21.92 12.62
N ARG A 44 13.03 22.62 12.47
CA ARG A 44 12.00 22.77 13.51
C ARG A 44 11.51 21.41 14.00
N ARG A 45 11.12 20.51 13.08
CA ARG A 45 10.65 19.14 13.43
C ARG A 45 11.72 18.26 14.07
N ARG A 46 13.00 18.48 13.73
CA ARG A 46 14.14 17.79 14.37
C ARG A 46 14.34 18.24 15.82
N ASN A 47 14.14 19.52 16.10
CA ASN A 47 14.29 20.09 17.44
C ASN A 47 13.07 19.86 18.34
N LEU A 48 11.93 19.45 17.78
CA LEU A 48 10.69 19.19 18.51
C LEU A 48 10.77 17.90 19.36
N THR A 49 10.08 17.88 20.50
CA THR A 49 10.00 16.67 21.33
C THR A 49 9.09 15.61 20.69
N ASP A 50 9.27 14.34 21.06
CA ASP A 50 8.48 13.23 20.50
C ASP A 50 6.97 13.36 20.79
N ALA A 51 6.62 13.90 21.96
CA ALA A 51 5.23 14.10 22.36
C ALA A 51 4.54 15.20 21.54
N GLU A 52 5.26 16.28 21.24
CA GLU A 52 4.75 17.37 20.40
C GLU A 52 4.69 16.94 18.94
N ARG A 53 5.69 16.22 18.42
CA ARG A 53 5.68 15.66 17.06
C ARG A 53 4.47 14.75 16.83
N LYS A 54 4.18 13.86 17.79
CA LYS A 54 3.01 12.98 17.70
C LYS A 54 1.70 13.76 17.66
N LYS A 55 1.58 14.84 18.43
CA LYS A 55 0.37 15.70 18.41
C LYS A 55 0.20 16.42 17.08
N GLU A 56 1.28 16.99 16.53
CA GLU A 56 1.25 17.64 15.21
C GLU A 56 0.90 16.65 14.10
N ASP A 57 1.47 15.45 14.13
CA ASP A 57 1.18 14.41 13.14
C ASP A 57 -0.28 13.91 13.27
N GLU A 58 -0.81 13.76 14.50
CA GLU A 58 -2.23 13.42 14.74
C GLU A 58 -3.17 14.53 14.26
N GLU A 59 -2.80 15.81 14.42
CA GLU A 59 -3.58 16.94 13.93
C GLU A 59 -3.57 17.00 12.40
N PHE A 60 -2.41 16.77 11.79
CA PHE A 60 -2.28 16.66 10.34
C PHE A 60 -3.10 15.48 9.79
N GLU A 61 -3.09 14.33 10.45
CA GLU A 61 -3.86 13.15 10.03
C GLU A 61 -5.37 13.44 10.06
N LYS A 62 -5.86 14.18 11.06
CA LYS A 62 -7.28 14.60 11.15
C LYS A 62 -7.72 15.54 10.04
N GLN A 63 -6.81 16.28 9.42
CA GLN A 63 -7.12 17.18 8.31
C GLN A 63 -7.28 16.43 6.98
N ARG A 64 -6.80 15.18 6.90
CA ARG A 64 -6.94 14.37 5.68
C ARG A 64 -8.39 13.98 5.43
N VAL A 65 -8.76 13.98 4.16
CA VAL A 65 -10.07 13.50 3.71
C VAL A 65 -10.14 11.99 3.96
N GLY A 66 -11.21 11.54 4.62
CA GLY A 66 -11.41 10.13 4.99
C GLY A 66 -10.75 9.72 6.32
N TYR A 67 -10.29 10.67 7.15
CA TYR A 67 -9.86 10.36 8.50
C TYR A 67 -10.99 9.72 9.31
N GLY A 68 -10.75 8.52 9.82
CA GLY A 68 -11.75 7.73 10.55
C GLY A 68 -12.77 6.98 9.68
N GLU A 69 -12.65 7.04 8.35
CA GLU A 69 -13.46 6.19 7.47
C GLU A 69 -12.87 4.77 7.38
N ASP A 70 -13.67 3.78 7.75
CA ASP A 70 -13.30 2.38 7.60
C ASP A 70 -13.29 1.99 6.13
N LYS A 71 -12.14 1.48 5.65
CA LYS A 71 -12.03 0.95 4.29
C LYS A 71 -12.93 -0.28 4.13
N GLU A 72 -13.70 -0.32 3.05
CA GLU A 72 -14.58 -1.45 2.75
C GLU A 72 -13.76 -2.74 2.59
N LYS A 73 -14.19 -3.80 3.28
CA LYS A 73 -13.54 -5.12 3.18
C LYS A 73 -13.82 -5.71 1.81
N TRP A 74 -12.78 -6.17 1.13
CA TRP A 74 -12.92 -6.75 -0.19
C TRP A 74 -13.67 -8.08 -0.16
N LYS A 75 -14.43 -8.34 -1.22
CA LYS A 75 -15.15 -9.60 -1.41
C LYS A 75 -14.18 -10.75 -1.71
N PHE A 76 -14.62 -11.98 -1.43
CA PHE A 76 -13.83 -13.16 -1.70
C PHE A 76 -13.52 -13.28 -3.21
N LEU A 77 -12.23 -13.47 -3.56
CA LEU A 77 -11.75 -13.53 -4.95
C LEU A 77 -12.04 -12.27 -5.80
N GLN A 78 -12.21 -11.12 -5.17
CA GLN A 78 -12.30 -9.83 -5.86
C GLN A 78 -10.97 -9.48 -6.52
N LYS A 79 -11.02 -8.95 -7.74
CA LYS A 79 -9.84 -8.43 -8.43
C LYS A 79 -9.41 -7.09 -7.82
N TYR A 80 -8.13 -7.02 -7.48
CA TYR A 80 -7.48 -5.76 -7.13
C TYR A 80 -7.19 -4.92 -8.37
N TYR A 81 -7.54 -3.64 -8.29
CA TYR A 81 -7.10 -2.63 -9.23
C TYR A 81 -6.18 -1.66 -8.48
N HIS A 82 -4.93 -1.58 -8.91
CA HIS A 82 -3.97 -0.64 -8.36
C HIS A 82 -4.33 0.79 -8.83
N LYS A 83 -4.28 1.78 -7.93
CA LYS A 83 -4.59 3.20 -8.22
C LYS A 83 -3.64 3.83 -9.26
N GLY A 84 -2.53 3.16 -9.58
CA GLY A 84 -1.49 3.64 -10.49
C GLY A 84 -0.28 4.16 -9.73
N ALA A 85 0.73 4.68 -10.43
CA ALA A 85 1.90 5.34 -9.82
C ALA A 85 2.00 6.81 -10.23
N TYR A 86 1.21 7.24 -11.21
CA TYR A 86 1.23 8.58 -11.77
C TYR A 86 0.13 9.43 -11.13
N PHE A 87 0.35 10.75 -11.08
CA PHE A 87 -0.66 11.72 -10.64
C PHE A 87 -1.14 11.47 -9.19
N GLN A 88 -0.22 11.01 -8.33
CA GLN A 88 -0.48 10.77 -6.91
C GLN A 88 0.06 11.87 -6.00
N ASP A 89 0.44 13.01 -6.58
CA ASP A 89 0.91 14.16 -5.83
C ASP A 89 -0.14 14.60 -4.81
N GLU A 90 0.33 14.94 -3.61
CA GLU A 90 -0.50 15.44 -2.52
C GLU A 90 -0.48 16.98 -2.49
N ASP A 91 -1.61 17.57 -2.13
CA ASP A 91 -1.76 18.99 -1.83
C ASP A 91 -1.22 19.32 -0.43
N GLU A 92 -1.21 20.60 -0.08
CA GLU A 92 -0.77 21.09 1.24
C GLU A 92 -1.52 20.45 2.42
N THR A 93 -2.75 19.98 2.21
CA THR A 93 -3.58 19.27 3.20
C THR A 93 -3.35 17.74 3.21
N GLY A 94 -2.39 17.23 2.44
CA GLY A 94 -2.12 15.77 2.35
C GLY A 94 -3.18 14.97 1.57
N ASN A 95 -4.00 15.66 0.76
CA ASN A 95 -5.02 15.07 -0.10
C ASN A 95 -4.53 15.00 -1.55
N ASN A 96 -5.14 14.17 -2.40
CA ASN A 96 -4.73 14.08 -3.80
C ASN A 96 -4.96 15.39 -4.59
N LYS A 97 -3.92 15.88 -5.28
CA LYS A 97 -3.93 17.12 -6.08
C LYS A 97 -4.91 17.14 -7.24
N LEU A 98 -5.20 15.99 -7.84
CA LEU A 98 -6.23 15.87 -8.88
C LEU A 98 -7.66 15.82 -8.30
N GLY A 99 -7.80 16.08 -7.01
CA GLY A 99 -9.07 16.23 -6.33
C GLY A 99 -9.93 14.96 -6.38
N PRO A 100 -11.26 15.08 -6.58
CA PRO A 100 -12.22 13.99 -6.42
C PRO A 100 -11.97 12.77 -7.33
N VAL A 101 -11.30 12.96 -8.47
CA VAL A 101 -11.03 11.87 -9.43
C VAL A 101 -10.13 10.80 -8.80
N MET A 102 -9.10 11.22 -8.07
CA MET A 102 -8.16 10.32 -7.42
C MET A 102 -8.55 9.98 -5.98
N ALA A 103 -9.61 10.61 -5.46
CA ALA A 103 -10.20 10.30 -4.15
C ALA A 103 -11.23 9.16 -4.21
N GLN A 104 -11.50 8.60 -5.40
CA GLN A 104 -12.43 7.48 -5.55
C GLN A 104 -11.91 6.21 -4.87
N ASP A 105 -12.84 5.37 -4.42
CA ASP A 105 -12.49 4.05 -3.90
C ASP A 105 -12.16 3.07 -5.04
N PHE A 106 -10.86 2.89 -5.29
CA PHE A 106 -10.33 1.91 -6.24
C PHE A 106 -10.41 0.46 -5.72
N GLY A 107 -10.74 0.26 -4.45
CA GLY A 107 -10.94 -1.03 -3.81
C GLY A 107 -12.34 -1.61 -4.07
N LYS A 108 -13.23 -0.87 -4.72
CA LYS A 108 -14.61 -1.31 -4.95
C LYS A 108 -14.73 -2.45 -5.96
N ALA A 109 -15.64 -3.38 -5.67
CA ALA A 109 -15.89 -4.53 -6.55
C ALA A 109 -16.42 -4.06 -7.92
N THR A 110 -15.73 -4.46 -9.00
CA THR A 110 -16.02 -4.01 -10.36
C THR A 110 -16.47 -5.17 -11.26
N GLY A 111 -17.38 -4.89 -12.20
CA GLY A 111 -17.81 -5.84 -13.23
C GLY A 111 -18.40 -7.13 -12.64
N LYS A 112 -17.79 -8.27 -12.98
CA LYS A 112 -18.24 -9.61 -12.53
C LYS A 112 -18.17 -9.79 -11.01
N ASP A 113 -17.29 -9.06 -10.31
CA ASP A 113 -17.12 -9.17 -8.87
C ASP A 113 -18.13 -8.29 -8.09
N SER A 114 -18.81 -7.38 -8.78
CA SER A 114 -19.93 -6.63 -8.21
C SER A 114 -21.13 -7.55 -7.95
N ILE A 115 -21.32 -8.54 -8.83
CA ILE A 115 -22.48 -9.44 -8.84
C ILE A 115 -22.22 -10.65 -7.95
N GLY A 116 -22.86 -10.66 -6.78
CA GLY A 116 -22.81 -11.78 -5.84
C GLY A 116 -21.47 -11.93 -5.14
N ASP A 117 -21.48 -12.67 -4.03
CA ASP A 117 -20.25 -13.04 -3.32
C ASP A 117 -19.86 -14.48 -3.68
N LYS A 118 -18.64 -14.65 -4.17
CA LYS A 118 -18.09 -15.94 -4.61
C LYS A 118 -17.89 -16.91 -3.44
N SER A 119 -17.90 -16.43 -2.20
CA SER A 119 -17.81 -17.26 -1.00
C SER A 119 -18.96 -18.28 -0.89
N HIS A 120 -20.14 -17.95 -1.41
CA HIS A 120 -21.33 -18.80 -1.36
C HIS A 120 -21.38 -19.85 -2.48
N MET A 121 -20.44 -19.82 -3.43
CA MET A 121 -20.38 -20.81 -4.51
C MET A 121 -19.82 -22.15 -4.02
N PRO A 122 -20.11 -23.28 -4.69
CA PRO A 122 -19.49 -24.56 -4.40
C PRO A 122 -17.96 -24.48 -4.40
N THR A 123 -17.29 -25.24 -3.53
CA THR A 123 -15.82 -25.20 -3.31
C THR A 123 -14.99 -25.31 -4.59
N VAL A 124 -15.49 -26.05 -5.58
CA VAL A 124 -14.83 -26.23 -6.90
C VAL A 124 -14.88 -24.96 -7.75
N MET A 125 -15.95 -24.17 -7.63
CA MET A 125 -16.14 -22.89 -8.35
C MET A 125 -15.50 -21.70 -7.64
N GLN A 126 -15.08 -21.86 -6.37
CA GLN A 126 -14.35 -20.86 -5.58
C GLN A 126 -12.89 -20.71 -6.05
N VAL A 127 -12.71 -20.40 -7.33
CA VAL A 127 -11.42 -20.27 -8.03
C VAL A 127 -11.46 -19.03 -8.93
N LYS A 128 -10.31 -18.42 -9.20
CA LYS A 128 -10.26 -17.29 -10.13
C LYS A 128 -10.33 -17.82 -11.56
N ASN A 129 -11.18 -17.22 -12.41
CA ASN A 129 -11.38 -17.63 -13.81
C ASN A 129 -11.78 -19.12 -13.97
N PHE A 130 -12.79 -19.57 -13.24
CA PHE A 130 -13.32 -20.94 -13.37
C PHE A 130 -13.61 -21.31 -14.84
N GLY A 131 -13.13 -22.48 -15.29
CA GLY A 131 -13.32 -22.97 -16.66
C GLY A 131 -12.34 -22.39 -17.69
N MET A 132 -11.42 -21.51 -17.29
CA MET A 132 -10.37 -20.96 -18.16
C MET A 132 -9.00 -21.57 -17.86
N ARG A 133 -8.13 -21.59 -18.87
CA ARG A 133 -6.71 -22.00 -18.76
C ARG A 133 -5.95 -21.31 -17.63
N SER A 134 -6.27 -20.05 -17.32
CA SER A 134 -5.59 -19.24 -16.30
C SER A 134 -6.24 -19.35 -14.92
N GLN A 135 -6.80 -20.52 -14.60
CA GLN A 135 -7.36 -20.79 -13.29
C GLN A 135 -6.23 -20.86 -12.26
N VAL A 136 -6.30 -19.97 -11.26
CA VAL A 136 -5.34 -19.94 -10.15
C VAL A 136 -6.11 -20.08 -8.86
N LYS A 137 -5.73 -21.08 -8.07
CA LYS A 137 -6.12 -21.24 -6.67
C LYS A 137 -4.95 -21.86 -5.94
N TRP A 138 -4.05 -21.01 -5.45
CA TRP A 138 -3.24 -21.37 -4.30
C TRP A 138 -3.99 -20.83 -3.10
N THR A 139 -4.56 -21.72 -2.29
CA THR A 139 -5.15 -21.33 -1.01
C THR A 139 -4.03 -21.28 0.03
N HIS A 140 -3.71 -22.41 0.64
CA HIS A 140 -2.58 -22.59 1.53
C HIS A 140 -2.12 -24.05 1.46
N LEU A 141 -0.85 -24.32 1.79
CA LEU A 141 -0.26 -25.66 1.70
C LEU A 141 -1.10 -26.73 2.42
N ILE A 142 -1.71 -26.38 3.55
CA ILE A 142 -2.55 -27.27 4.37
C ILE A 142 -3.79 -27.77 3.61
N ALA A 143 -4.36 -26.95 2.74
CA ALA A 143 -5.56 -27.33 1.97
C ALA A 143 -5.22 -28.23 0.77
N GLU A 144 -3.99 -28.11 0.26
CA GLU A 144 -3.45 -28.96 -0.80
C GLU A 144 -2.71 -30.19 -0.23
N ASP A 145 -2.55 -30.24 1.10
CA ASP A 145 -1.89 -31.33 1.81
C ASP A 145 -2.81 -32.55 1.87
N THR A 146 -2.59 -33.46 0.92
CA THR A 146 -3.26 -34.76 0.87
C THR A 146 -2.63 -35.78 1.82
N SER A 147 -1.65 -35.39 2.66
CA SER A 147 -1.09 -36.30 3.65
C SER A 147 -2.18 -36.73 4.62
N SER A 148 -2.46 -38.04 4.62
CA SER A 148 -3.40 -38.63 5.55
C SER A 148 -2.80 -38.57 6.95
N LYS A 149 -3.33 -37.69 7.81
CA LYS A 149 -3.02 -37.69 9.25
C LYS A 149 -3.53 -38.97 9.95
N ASP A 150 -4.43 -39.69 9.29
CA ASP A 150 -4.97 -41.00 9.70
C ASP A 150 -4.16 -42.19 9.16
N ALA A 151 -3.00 -41.95 8.56
CA ALA A 151 -2.18 -43.05 8.11
C ALA A 151 -1.85 -43.98 9.29
N LEU A 152 -2.17 -45.27 9.17
CA LEU A 152 -1.99 -46.29 10.22
C LEU A 152 -0.54 -46.41 10.74
N TRP A 153 0.44 -45.92 9.96
CA TRP A 153 1.85 -45.84 10.36
C TRP A 153 2.21 -44.58 11.17
N ALA A 154 1.39 -43.53 11.10
CA ALA A 154 1.51 -42.29 11.89
C ALA A 154 0.64 -42.29 13.17
N SER A 155 -0.40 -43.12 13.22
CA SER A 155 -1.40 -43.15 14.31
C SER A 155 -0.84 -43.61 15.67
N ASN A 156 0.24 -44.40 15.67
CA ASN A 156 0.85 -44.91 16.90
C ASN A 156 2.17 -44.19 17.21
N GLN A 157 2.11 -42.88 17.43
CA GLN A 157 3.26 -42.08 17.86
C GLN A 157 3.97 -42.69 19.09
N SER A 158 3.22 -43.28 20.03
CA SER A 158 3.83 -43.94 21.21
C SER A 158 4.62 -45.22 20.88
N LEU A 159 4.19 -46.02 19.90
CA LEU A 159 4.94 -47.20 19.47
C LEU A 159 6.11 -46.80 18.57
N HIS A 160 5.92 -45.80 17.72
CA HIS A 160 6.96 -45.28 16.86
C HIS A 160 8.11 -44.64 17.66
N SER A 161 7.79 -43.89 18.72
CA SER A 161 8.78 -43.35 19.66
C SER A 161 9.48 -44.44 20.48
N LYS A 162 8.77 -45.48 20.94
CA LYS A 162 9.35 -46.67 21.60
C LYS A 162 10.24 -47.50 20.67
N ALA A 163 9.89 -47.63 19.39
CA ALA A 163 10.71 -48.34 18.42
C ALA A 163 11.96 -47.54 18.06
N ASN A 164 11.82 -46.23 17.83
CA ASN A 164 12.94 -45.33 17.58
C ASN A 164 13.91 -45.23 18.76
N SER A 165 13.43 -45.30 20.01
CA SER A 165 14.32 -45.31 21.20
C SER A 165 15.09 -46.62 21.38
N LYS A 166 14.60 -47.73 20.81
CA LYS A 166 15.26 -49.04 20.82
C LYS A 166 16.27 -49.22 19.69
N LEU A 167 16.12 -48.51 18.58
CA LEU A 167 17.07 -48.50 17.47
C LEU A 167 18.39 -47.83 17.90
N ALA A 168 19.48 -48.60 17.91
CA ALA A 168 20.79 -48.15 18.42
C ALA A 168 21.34 -46.90 17.72
N GLY A 169 20.98 -46.69 16.44
CA GLY A 169 21.42 -45.53 15.64
C GLY A 169 20.71 -44.20 15.97
N ASN A 170 19.60 -44.23 16.73
CA ASN A 170 18.84 -43.03 17.10
C ASN A 170 19.01 -42.64 18.58
N LYS A 171 19.84 -43.36 19.34
CA LYS A 171 20.17 -42.99 20.72
C LYS A 171 20.96 -41.67 20.73
N GLY A 172 20.30 -40.58 21.13
CA GLY A 172 20.89 -39.24 21.22
C GLY A 172 20.45 -38.25 20.13
N ALA A 173 19.69 -38.69 19.12
CA ALA A 173 19.20 -37.77 18.07
C ALA A 173 18.17 -36.74 18.59
N LEU A 174 17.51 -37.03 19.72
CA LEU A 174 16.52 -36.17 20.37
C LEU A 174 17.09 -35.30 21.50
N THR A 175 18.37 -35.45 21.83
CA THR A 175 19.05 -34.66 22.90
C THR A 175 19.77 -33.44 22.34
N PHE A 176 19.35 -32.93 21.18
CA PHE A 176 19.87 -31.69 20.63
C PHE A 176 19.14 -30.51 21.26
N GLU A 177 19.77 -29.86 22.23
CA GLU A 177 19.27 -28.61 22.81
C GLU A 177 19.30 -27.49 21.76
N ARG A 178 18.14 -27.19 21.17
CA ARG A 178 17.99 -25.99 20.33
C ARG A 178 18.08 -24.76 21.24
N PRO A 179 18.93 -23.77 20.96
CA PRO A 179 19.01 -22.57 21.78
C PRO A 179 17.63 -21.88 21.83
N SER A 180 17.06 -21.79 23.03
CA SER A 180 15.77 -21.14 23.23
C SER A 180 15.92 -19.65 22.92
N GLY A 181 15.41 -19.20 21.78
CA GLY A 181 15.30 -17.78 21.47
C GLY A 181 14.33 -17.13 22.45
N LYS A 182 14.82 -16.64 23.60
CA LYS A 182 14.02 -15.80 24.49
C LYS A 182 13.62 -14.56 23.71
N ARG A 183 12.33 -14.43 23.39
CA ARG A 183 11.76 -13.16 22.92
C ARG A 183 11.94 -12.15 24.05
N LYS A 184 12.78 -11.13 23.84
CA LYS A 184 12.81 -9.95 24.72
C LYS A 184 11.40 -9.36 24.74
N LYS A 185 10.86 -9.15 25.94
CA LYS A 185 9.65 -8.36 26.17
C LYS A 185 9.92 -6.91 25.79
#